data_AF-A0A536ARL1-F1
#
_entry.id   AF-A0A536ARL1-F1
#
_cell.length_a   1.000
_cell.length_b   1.000
_cell.length_c   1.000
_cell.angle_alpha   90.00
_cell.angle_beta   90.00
_cell.angle_gamma   90.00
#
_symmetry.space_group_name_H-M   'P 1'
#
loop_
_entity.id
_entity.type
_entity.pdbx_description
1 polymer ?
#
loop_
_entity_poly.entity_id
_entity_poly.type
_entity_poly.pdbx_seq_one_letter_code
_entity_poly.pdbx_strand_id
1 'polypeptide(L)'
;MADDLAQLDLDEIERRVNGLRERMRPLEQDLADLRGQRDQLLTELRRRRRLVERTSRADLKGAMREGKYPTVAELVAGTDSGALDTFVFNLKTGGEVRLGFPGSRTQSLSFTDGVRLVNAADLAQAAELYAAGWELGSPGRPGVRVHFPGTRQERLVPADEVYARPGERAEG
;
A
#
# COMPACT_ATOMS: atom_id res chain seq x y z
N MET A 1 54.08 2.79 15.42
CA MET A 1 53.35 1.51 15.30
C MET A 1 53.90 0.62 14.19
N ALA A 2 54.14 1.13 12.97
CA ALA A 2 54.72 0.31 11.89
C ALA A 2 56.21 -0.07 12.11
N ASP A 3 57.05 0.86 12.58
CA ASP A 3 58.47 0.59 12.92
C ASP A 3 58.66 -0.33 14.12
N ASP A 4 57.63 -0.47 14.95
CA ASP A 4 57.63 -1.27 16.20
C ASP A 4 57.29 -2.75 15.93
N LEU A 5 56.60 -3.03 14.83
CA LEU A 5 56.22 -4.39 14.41
C LEU A 5 57.37 -5.08 13.67
N ALA A 6 58.22 -4.32 12.97
CA ALA A 6 59.38 -4.84 12.24
C ALA A 6 60.49 -5.38 13.16
N GLN A 7 60.46 -5.04 14.45
CA GLN A 7 61.43 -5.48 15.47
C GLN A 7 60.99 -6.72 16.25
N LEU A 8 59.76 -7.21 16.02
CA LEU A 8 59.23 -8.38 16.72
C LEU A 8 59.61 -9.66 15.97
N ASP A 9 60.03 -10.68 16.70
CA ASP A 9 60.17 -12.02 16.13
C ASP A 9 58.79 -12.65 15.87
N LEU A 10 58.81 -13.74 15.08
CA LEU A 10 57.59 -14.45 14.68
C LEU A 10 56.80 -14.96 15.89
N ASP A 11 57.49 -15.48 16.91
CA ASP A 11 56.87 -16.08 18.10
C ASP A 11 56.14 -15.02 18.94
N GLU A 12 56.72 -13.83 19.07
CA GLU A 12 56.11 -12.70 19.77
C GLU A 12 54.91 -12.14 19.01
N ILE A 13 54.98 -12.09 17.68
CA ILE A 13 53.82 -11.74 16.84
C ILE A 13 52.70 -12.77 17.04
N GLU A 14 52.99 -14.07 17.02
CA GLU A 14 52.00 -15.12 17.23
C GLU A 14 51.38 -15.05 18.63
N ARG A 15 52.18 -14.83 19.68
CA ARG A 15 51.69 -14.62 21.06
C ARG A 15 50.73 -13.43 21.13
N ARG A 16 51.07 -12.29 20.52
CA ARG A 16 50.23 -11.08 20.52
C ARG A 16 48.93 -11.29 19.75
N VAL A 17 48.99 -11.93 18.59
CA VAL A 17 47.80 -12.28 17.79
C VAL A 17 46.87 -13.20 18.58
N ASN A 18 47.40 -14.23 19.23
CA ASN A 18 46.61 -15.14 20.06
C ASN A 18 46.00 -14.43 21.27
N GLY A 19 46.75 -13.53 21.93
CA GLY A 19 46.21 -12.69 23.01
C GLY A 19 45.09 -11.74 22.55
N LEU A 20 45.18 -11.18 21.34
CA LEU A 20 44.11 -10.37 20.77
C LEU A 20 42.88 -11.21 20.42
N ARG A 21 43.06 -12.41 19.86
CA ARG A 21 41.96 -13.35 19.58
C ARG A 21 41.21 -13.76 20.85
N GLU A 22 41.94 -14.07 21.92
CA GLU A 22 41.35 -14.39 23.23
C GLU A 22 40.55 -13.21 23.79
N ARG A 23 41.05 -11.97 23.62
CA ARG A 23 40.32 -10.75 24.02
C ARG A 23 39.10 -10.47 23.14
N MET A 24 39.15 -10.81 21.86
CA MET A 24 38.03 -10.64 20.92
C MET A 24 36.92 -11.65 21.16
N ARG A 25 37.25 -12.88 21.55
CA ARG A 25 36.29 -13.99 21.74
C ARG A 25 35.06 -13.63 22.58
N PRO A 26 35.17 -13.06 23.79
CA PRO A 26 34.00 -12.68 24.58
C PRO A 26 33.20 -11.54 23.91
N LEU A 27 33.86 -10.59 23.24
CA LEU A 27 33.16 -9.50 22.54
C LEU A 27 32.38 -10.01 21.32
N GLU A 28 32.90 -11.00 20.61
CA GLU A 28 32.20 -11.66 19.52
C GLU A 28 30.97 -12.43 20.04
N GLN A 29 31.09 -13.07 21.20
CA GLN A 29 30.00 -13.73 21.91
C GLN A 29 28.91 -12.71 22.31
N ASP A 30 29.30 -11.63 22.98
CA ASP A 30 28.39 -10.56 23.40
C ASP A 30 27.67 -9.92 22.20
N LEU A 31 28.41 -9.69 21.11
CA LEU A 31 27.85 -9.14 19.87
C LEU A 31 26.87 -10.11 19.22
N ALA A 32 27.14 -11.41 19.25
CA ALA A 32 26.22 -12.43 18.76
C ALA A 32 24.93 -12.45 19.58
N ASP A 33 25.04 -12.35 20.91
CA ASP A 33 23.89 -12.31 21.81
C ASP A 33 23.04 -11.06 21.60
N LEU A 34 23.65 -9.88 21.48
CA LEU A 34 22.95 -8.63 21.17
C LEU A 34 22.25 -8.67 19.81
N ARG A 35 22.89 -9.27 18.80
CA ARG A 35 22.27 -9.49 17.47
C ARG A 35 21.07 -10.42 17.59
N GLY A 36 21.17 -11.49 18.37
CA GLY A 36 20.05 -12.40 18.66
C GLY A 36 18.87 -11.68 19.32
N GLN A 37 19.13 -10.88 20.36
CA GLN A 37 18.11 -10.08 21.04
C GLN A 37 17.44 -9.08 20.09
N ARG A 38 18.23 -8.37 19.27
CA ARG A 38 17.71 -7.46 18.24
C ARG A 38 16.77 -8.20 17.28
N ASP A 39 17.17 -9.37 16.79
CA ASP A 39 16.41 -10.10 15.78
C ASP A 39 15.10 -10.69 16.34
N GLN A 40 15.08 -11.06 17.63
CA GLN A 40 13.85 -11.38 18.35
C GLN A 40 12.90 -10.17 18.42
N LEU A 41 13.41 -8.99 18.78
CA LEU A 41 12.61 -7.76 18.83
C LEU A 41 12.07 -7.35 17.45
N LEU A 42 12.89 -7.42 16.40
CA LEU A 42 12.46 -7.16 15.03
C LEU A 42 11.40 -8.16 14.54
N THR A 43 11.48 -9.41 15.00
CA THR A 43 10.47 -10.43 14.69
C THR A 43 9.14 -10.11 15.37
N GLU A 44 9.16 -9.71 16.63
CA GLU A 44 7.95 -9.30 17.35
C GLU A 44 7.34 -8.00 16.76
N LEU A 45 8.17 -7.03 16.38
CA LEU A 45 7.72 -5.82 15.68
C LEU A 45 6.97 -6.16 14.39
N ARG A 46 7.54 -7.07 13.57
CA ARG A 46 6.90 -7.55 12.34
C ARG A 46 5.61 -8.30 12.62
N ARG A 47 5.55 -9.12 13.68
CA ARG A 47 4.32 -9.82 14.11
C ARG A 47 3.23 -8.83 14.50
N ARG A 48 3.54 -7.82 15.31
CA ARG A 48 2.57 -6.79 15.75
C ARG A 48 2.04 -5.96 14.59
N ARG A 49 2.91 -5.52 13.66
CA ARG A 49 2.49 -4.81 12.45
C ARG A 49 1.50 -5.62 11.62
N ARG A 50 1.81 -6.90 11.35
CA ARG A 50 0.87 -7.80 10.64
C ARG A 50 -0.46 -7.96 11.36
N LEU A 51 -0.46 -8.00 12.69
CA LEU A 51 -1.70 -8.09 13.47
C LEU A 51 -2.56 -6.84 13.30
N VAL A 52 -1.96 -5.65 13.40
CA VAL A 52 -2.64 -4.36 13.19
C VAL A 52 -3.20 -4.25 11.77
N GLU A 53 -2.41 -4.61 10.77
CA GLU A 53 -2.88 -4.63 9.37
C GLU A 53 -4.05 -5.61 9.18
N ARG A 54 -4.00 -6.77 9.83
CA ARG A 54 -5.06 -7.78 9.74
C ARG A 54 -6.34 -7.31 10.42
N THR A 55 -6.25 -6.73 11.62
CA THR A 55 -7.42 -6.21 12.33
C THR A 55 -8.02 -5.04 11.58
N SER A 56 -7.19 -4.08 11.14
CA SER A 56 -7.63 -2.94 10.31
C SER A 56 -8.37 -3.38 9.04
N ARG A 57 -7.87 -4.39 8.33
CA ARG A 57 -8.57 -4.95 7.16
C ARG A 57 -9.86 -5.68 7.51
N ALA A 58 -9.91 -6.37 8.65
CA ALA A 58 -11.12 -7.04 9.11
C ALA A 58 -12.21 -6.02 9.48
N ASP A 59 -11.83 -4.97 10.20
CA ASP A 59 -12.71 -3.87 10.59
C ASP A 59 -13.23 -3.12 9.36
N LEU A 60 -12.36 -2.84 8.38
CA LEU A 60 -12.73 -2.22 7.11
C LEU A 60 -13.74 -3.07 6.32
N LYS A 61 -13.51 -4.39 6.24
CA LYS A 61 -14.46 -5.32 5.61
C LYS A 61 -15.80 -5.36 6.37
N GLY A 62 -15.76 -5.31 7.69
CA GLY A 62 -16.94 -5.21 8.53
C GLY A 62 -17.76 -3.97 8.18
N ALA A 63 -17.12 -2.79 8.18
CA ALA A 63 -17.75 -1.52 7.84
C ALA A 63 -18.34 -1.50 6.41
N MET A 64 -17.66 -2.07 5.43
CA MET A 64 -18.21 -2.20 4.06
C MET A 64 -19.44 -3.12 4.03
N ARG A 65 -19.38 -4.25 4.72
CA ARG A 65 -20.50 -5.21 4.79
C ARG A 65 -21.70 -4.62 5.53
N GLU A 66 -21.47 -3.76 6.51
CA GLU A 66 -22.49 -3.01 7.25
C GLU A 66 -23.06 -1.82 6.45
N GLY A 67 -22.55 -1.56 5.24
CA GLY A 67 -23.02 -0.47 4.39
C GLY A 67 -22.57 0.93 4.84
N LYS A 68 -21.53 1.02 5.68
CA LYS A 68 -21.02 2.30 6.20
C LYS A 68 -20.38 3.18 5.12
N TYR A 69 -19.93 2.58 4.02
CA TYR A 69 -19.28 3.29 2.91
C TYR A 69 -20.03 2.98 1.61
N PRO A 70 -20.34 3.99 0.79
CA PRO A 70 -21.00 3.78 -0.49
C PRO A 70 -20.07 3.06 -1.46
N THR A 71 -20.65 2.26 -2.35
CA THR A 71 -19.96 1.75 -3.55
C THR A 71 -19.78 2.85 -4.59
N VAL A 72 -18.91 2.65 -5.59
CA VAL A 72 -18.79 3.59 -6.72
C VAL A 72 -20.10 3.68 -7.49
N ALA A 73 -20.84 2.58 -7.63
CA ALA A 73 -22.17 2.59 -8.24
C ALA A 73 -23.14 3.51 -7.48
N GLU A 74 -23.22 3.37 -6.15
CA GLU A 74 -24.07 4.21 -5.30
C GLU A 74 -23.61 5.67 -5.28
N LEU A 75 -22.29 5.91 -5.26
CA LEU A 75 -21.72 7.25 -5.24
C LEU A 75 -22.04 8.01 -6.54
N VAL A 76 -21.92 7.35 -7.69
CA VAL A 76 -22.28 7.93 -8.99
C VAL A 76 -23.78 8.15 -9.11
N ALA A 77 -24.60 7.26 -8.56
CA ALA A 77 -26.06 7.37 -8.64
C ALA A 77 -26.65 8.38 -7.63
N GLY A 78 -25.95 8.68 -6.54
CA GLY A 78 -26.48 9.44 -5.40
C GLY A 78 -25.74 10.72 -5.04
N THR A 79 -24.68 11.10 -5.75
CA THR A 79 -23.88 12.31 -5.46
C THR A 79 -23.57 13.11 -6.72
N ASP A 80 -23.92 14.40 -6.71
CA ASP A 80 -23.83 15.28 -7.89
C ASP A 80 -22.59 16.20 -7.87
N SER A 81 -21.70 16.08 -6.89
CA SER A 81 -20.50 16.91 -6.78
C SER A 81 -19.40 16.30 -5.90
N GLY A 82 -18.16 16.72 -6.11
CA GLY A 82 -17.01 16.29 -5.32
C GLY A 82 -15.89 15.71 -6.18
N ALA A 83 -14.64 15.93 -5.76
CA ALA A 83 -13.48 15.40 -6.48
C ALA A 83 -13.22 13.95 -6.09
N LEU A 84 -12.94 13.07 -7.05
CA LEU A 84 -12.63 11.66 -6.76
C LEU A 84 -11.42 11.49 -5.82
N ASP A 85 -10.48 12.42 -5.87
CA ASP A 85 -9.28 12.43 -5.01
C ASP A 85 -9.54 12.78 -3.53
N THR A 86 -10.76 13.17 -3.14
CA THR A 86 -11.12 13.28 -1.71
C THR A 86 -11.46 11.93 -1.10
N PHE A 87 -11.57 10.86 -1.90
CA PHE A 87 -11.89 9.52 -1.45
C PHE A 87 -10.69 8.57 -1.55
N VAL A 88 -10.66 7.60 -0.65
CA VAL A 88 -9.83 6.39 -0.73
C VAL A 88 -10.73 5.27 -1.20
N PHE A 89 -10.33 4.58 -2.27
CA PHE A 89 -11.10 3.48 -2.83
C PHE A 89 -10.53 2.14 -2.41
N ASN A 90 -11.43 1.21 -2.10
CA ASN A 90 -11.06 -0.12 -1.65
C ASN A 90 -11.93 -1.17 -2.35
N LEU A 91 -11.32 -2.30 -2.71
CA LEU A 91 -12.06 -3.48 -3.16
C LEU A 91 -12.84 -4.08 -2.00
N LYS A 92 -13.87 -4.88 -2.28
CA LYS A 92 -14.57 -5.73 -1.28
C LYS A 92 -13.63 -6.59 -0.42
N THR A 93 -12.42 -6.86 -0.89
CA THR A 93 -11.37 -7.59 -0.16
C THR A 93 -10.57 -6.72 0.82
N GLY A 94 -10.88 -5.42 0.93
CA GLY A 94 -10.17 -4.44 1.75
C GLY A 94 -8.87 -3.91 1.12
N GLY A 95 -8.52 -4.35 -0.09
CA GLY A 95 -7.34 -3.86 -0.80
C GLY A 95 -7.56 -2.45 -1.33
N GLU A 96 -6.66 -1.52 -1.02
CA GLU A 96 -6.69 -0.15 -1.54
C GLU A 96 -6.33 -0.13 -3.03
N VAL A 97 -7.09 0.69 -3.77
CA VAL A 97 -6.92 0.90 -5.21
C VAL A 97 -7.11 2.38 -5.55
N ARG A 98 -6.60 2.78 -6.72
CA ARG A 98 -6.91 4.08 -7.33
C ARG A 98 -7.73 3.87 -8.59
N LEU A 99 -8.60 4.83 -8.90
CA LEU A 99 -9.42 4.80 -10.12
C LEU A 99 -8.63 5.29 -11.34
N GLY A 100 -8.93 4.73 -12.51
CA GLY A 100 -8.31 5.12 -13.77
C GLY A 100 -6.94 4.46 -14.00
N PHE A 101 -6.05 5.14 -14.72
CA PHE A 101 -4.80 4.57 -15.23
C PHE A 101 -3.60 4.75 -14.27
N PRO A 102 -2.66 3.80 -14.21
CA PRO A 102 -1.43 3.93 -13.45
C PRO A 102 -0.62 5.14 -13.91
N GLY A 103 -0.10 5.91 -12.95
CA GLY A 103 0.70 7.10 -13.23
C GLY A 103 -0.12 8.37 -13.51
N SER A 104 -1.45 8.28 -13.60
CA SER A 104 -2.31 9.46 -13.64
C SER A 104 -2.23 10.23 -12.32
N ARG A 105 -2.08 11.56 -12.42
CA ARG A 105 -1.97 12.45 -11.25
C ARG A 105 -3.30 12.57 -10.50
N THR A 106 -4.42 12.44 -11.21
CA THR A 106 -5.79 12.53 -10.68
C THR A 106 -6.54 11.25 -11.00
N GLN A 107 -7.53 10.93 -10.18
CA GLN A 107 -8.43 9.80 -10.39
C GLN A 107 -9.51 10.12 -11.43
N SER A 108 -10.00 9.10 -12.14
CA SER A 108 -11.07 9.24 -13.13
C SER A 108 -11.92 7.97 -13.25
N LEU A 109 -13.16 8.14 -13.72
CA LEU A 109 -14.09 7.06 -14.03
C LEU A 109 -14.36 7.01 -15.53
N SER A 110 -14.17 5.86 -16.15
CA SER A 110 -14.52 5.67 -17.56
C SER A 110 -16.00 5.35 -17.69
N PHE A 111 -16.65 6.01 -18.66
CA PHE A 111 -18.03 5.80 -19.06
C PHE A 111 -18.12 5.52 -20.55
N THR A 112 -19.16 4.79 -20.96
CA THR A 112 -19.44 4.49 -22.36
C THR A 112 -20.92 4.51 -22.68
N ASP A 113 -21.28 4.95 -23.89
CA ASP A 113 -22.62 4.80 -24.48
C ASP A 113 -22.71 3.56 -25.39
N GLY A 114 -21.73 2.64 -25.28
CA GLY A 114 -21.59 1.46 -26.14
C GLY A 114 -20.74 1.68 -27.38
N VAL A 115 -20.46 2.94 -27.76
CA VAL A 115 -19.62 3.29 -28.93
C VAL A 115 -18.46 4.18 -28.53
N ARG A 116 -18.74 5.23 -27.77
CA ARG A 116 -17.79 6.23 -27.31
C ARG A 116 -17.35 5.94 -25.90
N LEU A 117 -16.20 6.50 -25.54
CA LEU A 117 -15.64 6.45 -24.19
C LEU A 117 -15.32 7.85 -23.72
N VAL A 118 -15.75 8.18 -22.51
CA VAL A 118 -15.47 9.45 -21.84
C VAL A 118 -14.93 9.14 -20.44
N ASN A 119 -13.97 9.92 -19.98
CA ASN A 119 -13.46 9.79 -18.61
C ASN A 119 -13.95 10.98 -17.78
N ALA A 120 -14.80 10.72 -16.80
CA ALA A 120 -15.21 11.71 -15.80
C ALA A 120 -14.07 11.96 -14.82
N ALA A 121 -13.71 13.23 -14.62
CA ALA A 121 -12.65 13.65 -13.69
C ALA A 121 -13.14 13.84 -12.24
N ASP A 122 -14.45 13.98 -12.06
CA ASP A 122 -15.11 14.24 -10.77
C ASP A 122 -16.50 13.59 -10.72
N LEU A 123 -17.16 13.68 -9.57
CA LEU A 123 -18.49 13.10 -9.36
C LEU A 123 -19.59 13.86 -10.11
N ALA A 124 -19.42 15.16 -10.36
CA ALA A 124 -20.40 15.95 -11.12
C ALA A 124 -20.49 15.45 -12.57
N GLN A 125 -19.34 15.30 -13.23
CA GLN A 125 -19.28 14.74 -14.59
C GLN A 125 -19.77 13.28 -14.63
N ALA A 126 -19.46 12.50 -13.59
CA ALA A 126 -19.91 11.11 -13.51
C ALA A 126 -21.44 11.03 -13.38
N ALA A 127 -22.04 11.86 -12.54
CA ALA A 127 -23.49 11.96 -12.37
C ALA A 127 -24.19 12.41 -13.66
N GLU A 128 -23.64 13.40 -14.37
CA GLU A 128 -24.17 13.85 -15.67
C GLU A 128 -24.17 12.73 -16.72
N LEU A 129 -23.04 12.00 -16.84
CA LEU A 129 -22.93 10.88 -17.78
C LEU A 129 -23.88 9.74 -17.40
N TYR A 130 -23.97 9.41 -16.11
CA TYR A 130 -24.89 8.40 -15.61
C TYR A 130 -26.35 8.76 -15.89
N ALA A 131 -26.76 10.00 -15.61
CA ALA A 131 -28.10 10.50 -15.90
C ALA A 131 -28.41 10.53 -17.41
N ALA A 132 -27.39 10.74 -18.25
CA ALA A 132 -27.49 10.63 -19.70
C ALA A 132 -27.53 9.18 -20.22
N GLY A 133 -27.53 8.18 -19.33
CA GLY A 133 -27.63 6.77 -19.67
C GLY A 133 -26.30 6.11 -20.06
N TRP A 134 -25.17 6.75 -19.79
CA TRP A 134 -23.86 6.14 -20.01
C TRP A 134 -23.53 5.14 -18.90
N GLU A 135 -22.88 4.05 -19.27
CA GLU A 135 -22.52 2.96 -18.36
C GLU A 135 -21.05 3.07 -17.93
N LEU A 136 -20.75 2.65 -16.69
CA LEU A 136 -19.38 2.56 -16.20
C LEU A 136 -18.58 1.49 -16.96
N GLY A 137 -17.45 1.89 -17.51
CA GLY A 137 -16.48 1.02 -18.17
C GLY A 137 -16.17 1.43 -19.59
N SER A 138 -16.03 0.44 -20.46
CA SER A 138 -15.69 0.61 -21.87
C SER A 138 -16.58 -0.29 -22.73
N PRO A 139 -16.71 -0.05 -24.05
CA PRO A 139 -17.52 -0.88 -24.92
C PRO A 139 -17.22 -2.37 -24.77
N GLY A 140 -18.24 -3.17 -24.43
CA GLY A 140 -18.13 -4.61 -24.19
C GLY A 140 -17.33 -5.02 -22.94
N ARG A 141 -16.97 -4.06 -22.08
CA ARG A 141 -16.18 -4.27 -20.86
C ARG A 141 -16.73 -3.39 -19.73
N PRO A 142 -17.83 -3.81 -19.07
CA PRO A 142 -18.42 -3.06 -17.98
C PRO A 142 -17.55 -3.11 -16.73
N GLY A 143 -17.61 -2.05 -15.92
CA GLY A 143 -16.95 -1.96 -14.62
C GLY A 143 -15.98 -0.79 -14.51
N VAL A 144 -15.48 -0.62 -13.29
CA VAL A 144 -14.55 0.44 -12.91
C VAL A 144 -13.13 -0.04 -13.15
N ARG A 145 -12.36 0.75 -13.90
CA ARG A 145 -10.92 0.52 -14.05
C ARG A 145 -10.21 0.98 -12.80
N VAL A 146 -9.44 0.08 -12.19
CA VAL A 146 -8.67 0.34 -10.98
C VAL A 146 -7.23 -0.11 -11.14
N HIS A 147 -6.32 0.50 -10.37
CA HIS A 147 -4.92 0.07 -10.27
C HIS A 147 -4.42 0.07 -8.84
N PHE A 148 -3.43 -0.76 -8.55
CA PHE A 148 -2.83 -0.87 -7.22
C PHE A 148 -1.74 0.19 -7.05
N PRO A 149 -1.80 1.04 -5.99
CA PRO A 149 -0.82 2.09 -5.73
C PRO A 149 0.62 1.56 -5.75
N GLY A 150 1.54 2.30 -6.39
CA GLY A 150 2.95 1.92 -6.50
C GLY A 150 3.24 0.79 -7.50
N THR A 151 2.22 0.32 -8.24
CA THR A 151 2.39 -0.70 -9.27
C THR A 151 1.80 -0.25 -10.61
N ARG A 152 2.12 -0.98 -11.69
CA ARG A 152 1.45 -0.84 -12.99
C ARG A 152 0.33 -1.87 -13.20
N GLN A 153 -0.08 -2.57 -12.13
CA GLN A 153 -1.09 -3.61 -12.24
C GLN A 153 -2.48 -2.97 -12.26
N GLU A 154 -3.23 -3.26 -13.33
CA GLU A 154 -4.59 -2.79 -13.54
C GLU A 154 -5.60 -3.94 -13.47
N ARG A 155 -6.83 -3.61 -13.12
CA ARG A 155 -7.97 -4.52 -13.15
C ARG A 155 -9.24 -3.78 -13.52
N LEU A 156 -10.17 -4.48 -14.16
CA LEU A 156 -11.56 -4.05 -14.29
C LEU A 156 -12.37 -4.75 -13.21
N VAL A 157 -13.10 -3.98 -12.40
CA VAL A 157 -13.84 -4.47 -11.24
C VAL A 157 -15.29 -3.96 -11.31
N PRO A 158 -16.30 -4.77 -10.98
CA PRO A 158 -17.68 -4.28 -10.88
C PRO A 158 -17.81 -3.06 -9.96
N ALA A 159 -18.66 -2.09 -10.32
CA ALA A 159 -18.78 -0.82 -9.62
C ALA A 159 -19.36 -0.95 -8.19
N ASP A 160 -20.11 -2.01 -7.94
CA ASP A 160 -20.65 -2.45 -6.66
C ASP A 160 -19.62 -3.17 -5.78
N GLU A 161 -18.44 -3.50 -6.31
CA GLU A 161 -17.34 -4.13 -5.56
C GLU A 161 -16.19 -3.18 -5.22
N VAL A 162 -16.33 -1.90 -5.56
CA VAL A 162 -15.39 -0.83 -5.23
C VAL A 162 -16.08 0.14 -4.29
N TYR A 163 -15.57 0.26 -3.07
CA TYR A 163 -16.12 1.11 -2.01
C TYR A 163 -15.34 2.40 -1.90
N ALA A 164 -16.03 3.51 -1.66
CA ALA A 164 -15.48 4.83 -1.49
C ALA A 164 -15.53 5.25 -0.02
N ARG A 165 -14.36 5.43 0.60
CA ARG A 165 -14.23 5.97 1.95
C ARG A 165 -13.75 7.42 1.87
N PRO A 166 -14.30 8.37 2.65
CA PRO A 166 -13.72 9.70 2.76
C PRO A 166 -12.24 9.61 3.16
N GLY A 167 -11.37 10.28 2.42
CA GLY A 167 -9.95 10.40 2.75
C GLY A 167 -9.75 11.38 3.91
N GLU A 168 -8.59 11.31 4.57
CA GLU A 168 -8.25 12.18 5.73
C GLU A 168 -8.30 13.69 5.40
N ARG A 169 -8.31 14.08 4.12
CA ARG A 169 -8.48 15.47 3.68
C ARG A 169 -9.93 15.97 3.66
N ALA A 170 -10.92 15.09 3.83
CA ALA A 170 -12.34 15.46 3.80
C ALA A 170 -12.89 15.85 5.19
N GLU A 171 -12.12 15.65 6.27
CA GLU A 171 -12.49 16.00 7.65
C GLU A 171 -11.92 17.36 8.12
N GLY A 172 -11.45 18.20 7.19
CA GLY A 172 -10.89 19.54 7.46
C GLY A 172 -11.80 20.68 7.02
#